data_AF-A0A833LN98-F1
#
_entry.id   AF-A0A833LN98-F1
#
_cell.length_a   1.000
_cell.length_b   1.000
_cell.length_c   1.000
_cell.angle_alpha   90.00
_cell.angle_beta   90.00
_cell.angle_gamma   90.00
#
_symmetry.space_group_name_H-M   'P 1'
#
loop_
_entity.id
_entity.type
_entity.pdbx_description
1 polymer ?
#
loop_
_entity_poly.entity_id
_entity_poly.type
_entity_poly.pdbx_seq_one_letter_code
_entity_poly.pdbx_strand_id
1 'polypeptide(L)'
;MTGRTLDPEIVAAAMRKALRELCRKNGVVFDPGPDFDPCDYHKFAPEDVAAIHNHKRGAGAGMWFRLRDGRVFDRTGAADERDPALYDTWKD
;
A
#
# COMPACT_ATOMS: atom_id res chain seq x y z
N MET A 1 11.87 21.78 -1.43
CA MET A 1 11.59 20.56 -2.22
C MET A 1 10.11 20.25 -2.07
N THR A 2 9.28 20.67 -3.03
CA THR A 2 7.85 20.34 -3.06
C THR A 2 7.72 18.87 -3.46
N GLY A 3 7.75 17.97 -2.48
CA GLY A 3 7.39 16.58 -2.70
C GLY A 3 5.96 16.53 -3.22
N ARG A 4 5.78 16.02 -4.44
CA ARG A 4 4.44 15.81 -5.01
C ARG A 4 3.66 14.96 -4.03
N THR A 5 2.58 15.51 -3.48
CA THR A 5 1.63 14.73 -2.70
C THR A 5 0.94 13.74 -3.64
N LEU A 6 0.87 12.47 -3.25
CA LEU A 6 0.05 11.49 -3.94
C LEU A 6 -1.42 11.89 -3.81
N ASP A 7 -2.18 11.76 -4.90
CA ASP A 7 -3.62 11.98 -4.88
C ASP A 7 -4.28 10.93 -3.96
N PRO A 8 -5.01 11.33 -2.91
CA PRO A 8 -5.70 10.40 -2.00
C PRO A 8 -6.62 9.43 -2.71
N GLU A 9 -7.26 9.80 -3.83
CA GLU A 9 -8.14 8.91 -4.59
C GLU A 9 -7.35 7.78 -5.28
N ILE A 10 -6.15 8.09 -5.78
CA ILE A 10 -5.24 7.10 -6.36
C ILE A 10 -4.78 6.13 -5.26
N VAL A 11 -4.49 6.64 -4.06
CA VAL A 11 -4.09 5.82 -2.91
C VAL A 11 -5.25 4.93 -2.45
N ALA A 12 -6.46 5.47 -2.32
CA ALA A 12 -7.66 4.70 -1.95
C ALA A 12 -7.94 3.59 -2.97
N ALA A 13 -7.80 3.86 -4.27
CA ALA A 13 -7.90 2.85 -5.32
C ALA A 13 -6.84 1.75 -5.18
N ALA A 14 -5.60 2.11 -4.83
CA ALA A 14 -4.52 1.14 -4.58
C ALA A 14 -4.80 0.27 -3.34
N MET A 15 -5.31 0.85 -2.25
CA MET A 15 -5.71 0.09 -1.05
C MET A 15 -6.85 -0.89 -1.36
N ARG A 16 -7.86 -0.47 -2.12
CA ARG A 16 -8.94 -1.36 -2.58
C ARG A 16 -8.41 -2.49 -3.47
N LYS A 17 -7.43 -2.19 -4.34
CA LYS A 17 -6.74 -3.20 -5.15
C LYS A 17 -5.98 -4.20 -4.27
N ALA A 18 -5.22 -3.74 -3.28
CA ALA A 18 -4.49 -4.58 -2.34
C ALA A 18 -5.42 -5.56 -1.62
N LEU A 19 -6.56 -5.08 -1.13
CA LEU A 19 -7.57 -5.90 -0.47
C LEU A 19 -8.19 -6.93 -1.43
N ARG A 20 -8.55 -6.52 -2.65
CA ARG A 20 -9.08 -7.42 -3.68
C ARG A 20 -8.11 -8.56 -4.01
N GLU A 21 -6.82 -8.24 -4.15
CA GLU A 21 -5.77 -9.23 -4.41
C GLU A 21 -5.60 -10.20 -3.23
N LEU A 22 -5.65 -9.69 -2.01
CA LEU A 22 -5.57 -10.51 -0.80
C LEU A 22 -6.78 -11.47 -0.68
N CYS A 23 -8.00 -10.97 -0.88
CA CYS A 23 -9.21 -11.80 -0.85
C CYS A 23 -9.14 -12.90 -1.90
N ARG A 24 -8.75 -12.57 -3.14
CA ARG A 24 -8.56 -13.55 -4.21
C ARG A 24 -7.54 -14.63 -3.84
N LYS A 25 -6.40 -14.24 -3.26
CA LYS A 25 -5.36 -15.19 -2.83
C LYS A 25 -5.86 -16.15 -1.75
N ASN A 26 -6.79 -15.70 -0.92
CA ASN A 26 -7.38 -16.50 0.17
C ASN A 26 -8.68 -17.23 -0.23
N GLY A 27 -9.05 -17.23 -1.52
CA GLY A 27 -10.29 -17.88 -2.00
C GLY A 27 -11.58 -17.17 -1.57
N VAL A 28 -11.48 -15.90 -1.13
CA VAL A 28 -12.62 -15.07 -0.74
C VAL A 28 -13.04 -14.22 -1.93
N VAL A 29 -14.31 -14.33 -2.34
CA VAL A 29 -14.90 -13.43 -3.33
C VAL A 29 -15.38 -12.18 -2.61
N PHE A 30 -14.55 -11.14 -2.64
CA PHE A 30 -14.88 -9.82 -2.10
C PHE A 30 -14.52 -8.75 -3.13
N ASP A 31 -15.51 -7.95 -3.51
CA ASP A 31 -15.33 -6.81 -4.40
C ASP A 31 -15.65 -5.53 -3.60
N PRO A 32 -14.63 -4.86 -3.03
CA PRO A 32 -14.86 -3.57 -2.39
C PRO A 32 -15.22 -2.56 -3.46
N GLY A 33 -16.51 -2.21 -3.49
CA GLY A 33 -17.05 -1.15 -4.32
C GLY A 33 -16.52 0.24 -3.92
N PRO A 34 -16.92 1.29 -4.65
CA PRO A 34 -16.49 2.66 -4.39
C PRO A 34 -16.92 3.20 -3.01
N ASP A 35 -17.94 2.62 -2.40
CA ASP A 35 -18.43 3.00 -1.06
C ASP A 35 -17.69 2.29 0.08
N PHE A 36 -16.82 1.32 -0.22
CA PHE A 36 -16.00 0.67 0.79
C PHE A 36 -14.89 1.60 1.24
N ASP A 37 -14.84 1.91 2.54
CA ASP A 37 -13.75 2.67 3.14
C ASP A 37 -12.50 1.78 3.34
N PRO A 38 -11.42 1.99 2.59
CA PRO A 38 -10.19 1.19 2.74
C PRO A 38 -9.48 1.40 4.10
N CYS A 39 -9.81 2.46 4.84
CA CYS A 39 -9.25 2.77 6.15
C CYS A 39 -9.65 1.72 7.20
N ASP A 40 -10.85 1.15 7.10
CA ASP A 40 -11.35 0.11 8.00
C ASP A 40 -10.43 -1.11 8.03
N TYR A 41 -9.81 -1.42 6.89
CA TYR A 41 -8.89 -2.52 6.75
C TYR A 41 -7.45 -2.15 7.12
N HIS A 42 -6.92 -1.09 6.50
CA HIS A 42 -5.48 -0.76 6.55
C HIS A 42 -5.06 0.01 7.81
N LYS A 43 -6.02 0.58 8.57
CA LYS A 43 -5.77 1.36 9.81
C LYS A 43 -4.95 2.64 9.61
N PHE A 44 -4.86 3.14 8.38
CA PHE A 44 -4.32 4.45 8.03
C PHE A 44 -5.13 5.06 6.90
N ALA A 45 -5.09 6.40 6.78
CA ALA A 45 -5.85 7.13 5.78
C ALA A 45 -5.03 7.29 4.47
N PRO A 46 -5.69 7.38 3.30
CA PRO A 46 -5.02 7.63 2.03
C PRO A 46 -4.12 8.88 2.03
N GLU A 47 -4.54 9.93 2.75
CA GLU A 47 -3.83 11.22 2.87
C GLU A 47 -2.49 11.09 3.59
N ASP A 48 -2.37 10.07 4.46
CA ASP A 48 -1.16 9.79 5.23
C ASP A 48 -0.08 9.12 4.39
N VAL A 49 -0.41 8.61 3.20
CA VAL A 49 0.53 7.88 2.34
C VAL A 49 1.42 8.86 1.57
N ALA A 50 2.72 8.71 1.77
CA ALA A 50 3.75 9.45 1.06
C ALA A 50 4.23 8.74 -0.21
N ALA A 51 4.26 7.40 -0.21
CA ALA A 51 4.67 6.60 -1.36
C ALA A 51 4.00 5.22 -1.37
N ILE A 52 3.81 4.66 -2.57
CA ILE A 52 3.41 3.27 -2.78
C ILE A 52 4.57 2.56 -3.48
N HIS A 53 5.02 1.45 -2.91
CA HIS A 53 6.10 0.62 -3.45
C HIS A 53 5.52 -0.68 -4.01
N ASN A 54 6.08 -1.16 -5.13
CA ASN A 54 5.60 -2.38 -5.80
C ASN A 54 6.61 -3.53 -5.75
N HIS A 55 7.81 -3.26 -5.23
CA HIS A 55 8.85 -4.26 -5.05
C HIS A 55 9.57 -4.06 -3.71
N LYS A 56 9.92 -5.16 -3.03
CA LYS A 56 10.79 -5.15 -1.85
C LYS A 56 11.90 -6.19 -1.99
N ARG A 57 13.15 -5.79 -1.72
CA ARG A 57 14.32 -6.68 -1.69
C ARG A 57 14.08 -7.86 -0.74
N GLY A 58 14.28 -9.07 -1.24
CA GLY A 58 14.06 -10.32 -0.50
C GLY A 58 12.62 -10.85 -0.50
N ALA A 59 11.62 -10.00 -0.75
CA ALA A 59 10.20 -10.43 -0.86
C ALA A 59 9.70 -10.48 -2.31
N GLY A 60 10.31 -9.72 -3.22
CA GLY A 60 9.91 -9.66 -4.63
C GLY A 60 8.79 -8.66 -4.89
N ALA A 61 7.97 -8.96 -5.89
CA ALA A 61 6.82 -8.14 -6.27
C ALA A 61 5.71 -8.17 -5.20
N GLY A 62 5.12 -7.02 -4.93
CA GLY A 62 4.07 -6.87 -3.92
C GLY A 62 3.53 -5.45 -3.88
N MET A 63 3.01 -5.04 -2.73
CA MET A 63 2.53 -3.68 -2.50
C MET A 63 2.80 -3.27 -1.06
N TRP A 64 3.40 -2.09 -0.90
CA TRP A 64 3.68 -1.50 0.41
C TRP A 64 3.34 -0.01 0.40
N PHE A 65 2.76 0.45 1.50
CA PHE A 65 2.36 1.83 1.71
C PHE A 65 3.31 2.47 2.72
N ARG A 66 4.06 3.48 2.27
CA ARG A 66 4.91 4.30 3.15
C ARG A 66 4.13 5.53 3.57
N LEU A 67 3.96 5.71 4.87
CA LEU A 67 3.30 6.88 5.44
C LEU A 67 4.28 8.08 5.52
N ARG A 68 3.73 9.28 5.64
CA ARG A 68 4.47 10.55 5.81
C ARG A 68 5.35 10.57 7.06
N ASP A 69 5.01 9.77 8.08
CA ASP A 69 5.80 9.61 9.30
C ASP A 69 6.89 8.54 9.20
N GLY A 70 7.03 7.90 8.04
CA GLY A 70 8.06 6.89 7.76
C GLY A 70 7.69 5.47 8.18
N ARG A 71 6.52 5.22 8.77
CA ARG A 71 6.01 3.85 8.92
C ARG A 71 5.72 3.25 7.54
N VAL A 72 5.92 1.95 7.41
CA VAL A 72 5.60 1.19 6.19
C VAL A 72 4.64 0.08 6.57
N PHE A 73 3.63 -0.14 5.74
CA PHE A 73 2.65 -1.21 5.88
C PHE A 73 2.61 -2.04 4.61
N ASP A 74 2.48 -3.35 4.73
CA ASP A 74 2.27 -4.23 3.59
C ASP A 74 0.81 -4.22 3.11
N ARG A 75 0.52 -4.95 2.02
CA ARG A 75 -0.84 -5.10 1.46
C ARG A 75 -1.89 -5.69 2.40
N THR A 76 -1.48 -6.25 3.54
CA THR A 76 -2.38 -6.80 4.57
C THR A 76 -2.66 -5.80 5.69
N GLY A 77 -2.04 -4.61 5.63
CA GLY A 77 -2.10 -3.62 6.71
C GLY A 77 -1.17 -3.96 7.88
N ALA A 78 -0.27 -4.93 7.73
CA ALA A 78 0.73 -5.24 8.74
C ALA A 78 1.93 -4.29 8.63
N ALA A 79 2.48 -3.86 9.76
CA ALA A 79 3.68 -3.04 9.77
C ALA A 79 4.87 -3.80 9.15
N ASP A 80 5.69 -3.09 8.38
CA ASP A 80 6.86 -3.63 7.70
C ASP A 80 8.07 -2.66 7.85
N GLU A 81 9.20 -3.04 7.26
CA GLU A 81 10.48 -2.37 7.41
C GLU A 81 10.47 -0.94 6.89
N ARG A 82 11.11 -0.06 7.65
CA ARG A 82 11.11 1.39 7.36
C ARG A 82 12.20 1.80 6.38
N ASP A 83 13.24 0.98 6.23
CA ASP A 83 14.42 1.28 5.42
C ASP A 83 14.02 1.48 3.94
N PRO A 84 14.13 2.71 3.40
CA PRO A 84 13.82 2.97 1.99
C PRO A 84 14.72 2.19 1.02
N ALA A 85 15.93 1.79 1.41
CA ALA A 85 16.83 1.03 0.54
C ALA A 85 16.34 -0.39 0.25
N LEU A 86 15.27 -0.84 0.92
CA LEU A 86 14.64 -2.14 0.64
C LEU A 86 13.60 -2.06 -0.47
N TYR A 87 13.07 -0.89 -0.81
CA TYR A 87 11.87 -0.74 -1.65
C TYR A 87 12.18 -0.12 -3.01
N ASP A 88 11.62 -0.70 -4.08
CA ASP A 88 11.76 -0.26 -5.47
C ASP A 88 13.22 -0.02 -5.93
N THR A 89 14.20 -0.64 -5.26
CA THR A 89 15.63 -0.50 -5.59
C THR A 89 16.08 -1.47 -6.68
N TRP A 90 15.22 -1.83 -7.63
CA TRP A 90 15.63 -2.59 -8.80
C TRP A 90 16.31 -1.66 -9.80
N LYS A 91 17.65 -1.72 -9.79
CA LYS A 91 18.46 -1.54 -10.99
C LYS A 91 18.87 -2.93 -11.45
N ASP A 92 18.14 -3.47 -12.43
CA ASP A 92 18.65 -4.42 -13.42
C ASP A 92 17.93 -4.13 -14.74
#